data_AF-M1ELT6-F1
#
_entry.id   AF-M1ELT6-F1
#
_cell.length_a   1.000
_cell.length_b   1.000
_cell.length_c   1.000
_cell.angle_alpha   90.00
_cell.angle_beta   90.00
_cell.angle_gamma   90.00
#
_symmetry.space_group_name_H-M   'P 1'
#
loop_
_entity.id
_entity.type
_entity.pdbx_description
1 polymer ?
#
loop_
_entity_poly.entity_id
_entity_poly.type
_entity_poly.pdbx_seq_one_letter_code
_entity_poly.pdbx_strand_id
1 'polypeptide(L)'
;IWTAAAFIFSYITAITLHHVDPALPYISDTGTVAPEKCLFGAMLNIAAVLCIATIYVRYKQVHALNPEESRIIKLNKAGLVLGLLSCFGLTVVANF
;
A
#
# COMPACT_ATOMS: atom_id res chain seq x y z
N ILE A 1 -7.02 2.12 5.70
CA ILE A 1 -6.83 3.29 6.61
C ILE A 1 -5.43 3.87 6.44
N TRP A 2 -4.37 3.11 6.72
CA TRP A 2 -2.98 3.61 6.60
C TRP A 2 -2.64 4.20 5.21
N THR A 3 -2.97 3.50 4.13
CA THR A 3 -2.74 4.01 2.77
C THR A 3 -3.51 5.30 2.49
N ALA A 4 -4.73 5.45 3.00
CA ALA A 4 -5.50 6.70 2.88
C ALA A 4 -4.82 7.85 3.64
N ALA A 5 -4.26 7.57 4.82
CA ALA A 5 -3.48 8.53 5.56
C ALA A 5 -2.23 8.98 4.78
N ALA A 6 -1.57 8.07 4.05
CA ALA A 6 -0.41 8.43 3.21
C ALA A 6 -0.75 9.53 2.19
N PHE A 7 -1.89 9.40 1.50
CA PHE A 7 -2.37 10.41 0.56
C PHE A 7 -2.73 11.73 1.26
N ILE A 8 -3.44 11.65 2.39
CA ILE A 8 -3.88 12.84 3.13
C ILE A 8 -2.68 13.63 3.67
N PHE A 9 -1.74 12.98 4.33
CA PHE A 9 -0.56 13.64 4.92
C PHE A 9 0.34 14.26 3.84
N SER A 10 0.62 13.52 2.76
CA SER A 10 1.41 14.04 1.63
C SER A 10 0.74 15.28 1.01
N TYR A 11 -0.57 15.24 0.81
CA TYR A 11 -1.33 16.37 0.27
C TYR A 11 -1.33 17.60 1.19
N ILE A 12 -1.52 17.40 2.50
CA ILE A 12 -1.45 18.49 3.49
C ILE A 12 -0.05 19.12 3.45
N THR A 13 1.02 18.33 3.42
CA THR A 13 2.39 18.85 3.31
C THR A 13 2.58 19.68 2.04
N ALA A 14 2.10 19.19 0.90
CA ALA A 14 2.22 19.89 -0.37
C ALA A 14 1.48 21.25 -0.39
N ILE A 15 0.28 21.32 0.22
CA ILE A 15 -0.44 22.60 0.39
C ILE A 15 0.33 23.55 1.32
N THR A 16 0.83 23.05 2.46
CA THR A 16 1.52 23.89 3.46
C THR A 16 2.81 24.51 2.91
N LEU A 17 3.42 23.88 1.91
CA LEU A 17 4.63 24.36 1.23
C LEU A 17 4.32 25.12 -0.07
N HIS A 18 3.04 25.35 -0.39
CA HIS A 18 2.58 26.02 -1.60
C HIS A 18 3.02 25.36 -2.91
N HIS A 19 3.25 24.04 -2.90
CA HIS A 19 3.62 23.27 -4.10
C HIS A 19 2.43 22.91 -4.99
N VAL A 20 1.21 22.91 -4.42
CA VAL A 20 -0.03 22.53 -5.13
C VAL A 20 -1.14 23.52 -4.79
N ASP A 21 -2.00 23.83 -5.78
CA ASP A 21 -3.17 24.68 -5.57
C ASP A 21 -4.26 23.93 -4.79
N PRO A 22 -4.73 24.45 -3.63
CA PRO A 22 -5.78 23.81 -2.84
C PRO A 22 -7.09 23.59 -3.59
N ALA A 23 -7.36 24.38 -4.64
CA ALA A 23 -8.61 24.29 -5.41
C ALA A 23 -8.64 23.07 -6.36
N LEU A 24 -7.48 22.49 -6.71
CA LEU A 24 -7.36 21.35 -7.63
C LEU A 24 -6.44 20.27 -7.02
N PRO A 25 -6.98 19.37 -6.16
CA PRO A 25 -6.20 18.39 -5.41
C PRO A 25 -5.69 17.24 -6.29
N TYR A 26 -4.63 17.45 -7.06
CA TYR A 26 -3.97 16.39 -7.80
C TYR A 26 -2.96 15.64 -6.92
N ILE A 27 -3.34 14.44 -6.48
CA ILE A 27 -2.49 13.55 -5.67
C ILE A 27 -1.21 13.15 -6.43
N SER A 28 -1.25 13.10 -7.76
CA SER A 28 -0.06 12.83 -8.59
C SER A 28 1.07 13.84 -8.36
N ASP A 29 0.73 15.08 -8.04
CA ASP A 29 1.69 16.16 -7.93
C ASP A 29 2.49 16.05 -6.62
N THR A 30 1.89 15.46 -5.59
CA THR A 30 2.55 15.25 -4.28
C THR A 30 3.67 14.20 -4.32
N GLY A 31 3.80 13.46 -5.43
CA GLY A 31 4.90 12.53 -5.68
C GLY A 31 6.14 13.15 -6.32
N THR A 32 6.10 14.44 -6.71
CA THR A 32 7.13 15.03 -7.57
C THR A 32 8.23 15.77 -6.81
N VAL A 33 7.86 16.49 -5.74
CA VAL A 33 8.74 17.40 -5.01
C VAL A 33 9.01 16.89 -3.59
N ALA A 34 10.21 17.16 -3.07
CA ALA A 34 10.54 16.90 -1.67
C ALA A 34 10.07 18.09 -0.80
N PRO A 35 9.59 17.85 0.43
CA PRO A 35 9.64 16.62 1.22
C PRO A 35 8.45 15.65 1.05
N GLU A 36 7.34 16.08 0.45
CA GLU A 36 6.08 15.33 0.40
C GLU A 36 6.18 13.99 -0.34
N LYS A 37 7.03 13.91 -1.37
CA LYS A 37 7.29 12.64 -2.08
C LYS A 37 8.00 11.62 -1.20
N CYS A 38 8.95 12.08 -0.38
CA CYS A 38 9.72 11.22 0.51
C CYS A 38 8.82 10.70 1.64
N LEU A 39 7.98 11.58 2.19
CA LEU A 39 6.97 11.22 3.18
C LEU A 39 5.98 10.19 2.59
N PHE A 40 5.45 10.46 1.40
CA PHE A 40 4.53 9.57 0.71
C PHE A 40 5.14 8.19 0.46
N GLY A 41 6.36 8.15 -0.09
CA GLY A 41 7.10 6.91 -0.33
C GLY A 41 7.35 6.10 0.95
N ALA A 42 7.81 6.76 2.02
CA ALA A 42 8.00 6.10 3.31
C ALA A 42 6.70 5.49 3.85
N MET A 43 5.59 6.23 3.77
CA MET A 43 4.28 5.76 4.22
C MET A 43 3.74 4.60 3.37
N LEU A 44 3.94 4.63 2.04
CA LEU A 44 3.58 3.53 1.15
C LEU A 44 4.43 2.28 1.39
N ASN A 45 5.72 2.42 1.69
CA ASN A 45 6.57 1.30 2.09
C ASN A 45 6.06 0.64 3.39
N ILE A 46 5.67 1.44 4.38
CA ILE A 46 5.01 0.92 5.61
C ILE A 46 3.69 0.23 5.25
N ALA A 47 2.90 0.82 4.34
CA ALA A 47 1.65 0.23 3.87
C ALA A 47 1.88 -1.15 3.24
N ALA A 48 2.94 -1.31 2.44
CA ALA A 48 3.31 -2.59 1.83
C ALA A 48 3.60 -3.65 2.88
N VAL A 49 4.38 -3.32 3.92
CA VAL A 49 4.67 -4.26 5.03
C VAL A 49 3.39 -4.66 5.78
N LEU A 50 2.53 -3.69 6.11
CA LEU A 50 1.25 -3.97 6.77
C LEU A 50 0.31 -4.82 5.89
N CYS A 51 0.34 -4.60 4.58
CA CYS A 51 -0.42 -5.40 3.62
C CYS A 51 0.08 -6.86 3.60
N ILE A 52 1.40 -7.08 3.54
CA ILE A 52 2.00 -8.42 3.63
C ILE A 52 1.57 -9.12 4.92
N ALA A 53 1.63 -8.43 6.07
CA ALA A 53 1.21 -9.01 7.35
C ALA A 53 -0.27 -9.40 7.34
N THR A 54 -1.14 -8.54 6.79
CA THR A 54 -2.58 -8.80 6.69
C THR A 54 -2.88 -10.00 5.79
N ILE A 55 -2.25 -10.07 4.62
CA ILE A 55 -2.38 -11.19 3.67
C ILE A 55 -1.91 -12.48 4.31
N TYR A 56 -0.77 -12.46 5.02
CA TYR A 56 -0.23 -13.65 5.69
C TYR A 56 -1.15 -14.17 6.79
N VAL A 57 -1.66 -13.29 7.66
CA VAL A 57 -2.66 -13.65 8.67
C VAL A 57 -3.87 -14.29 8.00
N ARG A 58 -4.35 -13.70 6.90
CA ARG A 58 -5.53 -14.22 6.22
C ARG A 58 -5.28 -15.56 5.53
N TYR A 59 -4.09 -15.76 4.96
CA TYR A 59 -3.65 -17.05 4.44
C TYR A 59 -3.68 -18.13 5.53
N LYS A 60 -3.11 -17.86 6.71
CA LYS A 60 -3.09 -18.80 7.84
C LYS A 60 -4.50 -19.10 8.36
N GLN A 61 -5.37 -18.11 8.45
CA GLN A 61 -6.77 -18.29 8.85
C GLN A 61 -7.53 -19.20 7.88
N VAL A 62 -7.41 -18.97 6.56
CA VAL A 62 -8.08 -19.80 5.55
C VAL A 62 -7.54 -21.23 5.56
N HIS A 63 -6.23 -21.39 5.72
CA HIS A 63 -5.60 -22.70 5.81
C HIS A 63 -6.03 -23.49 7.05
N ALA A 64 -6.18 -22.82 8.21
CA ALA A 64 -6.63 -23.46 9.43
C ALA A 64 -8.10 -23.90 9.39
N LEU A 65 -8.97 -23.14 8.69
CA LEU A 65 -10.39 -23.46 8.57
C LEU A 65 -10.70 -24.52 7.50
N ASN A 66 -9.81 -24.75 6.54
CA ASN A 66 -10.04 -25.63 5.39
C ASN A 66 -8.85 -26.58 5.14
N PRO A 67 -8.49 -27.46 6.09
CA PRO A 67 -7.28 -28.27 6.00
C PRO A 67 -7.32 -29.37 4.93
N GLU A 68 -8.51 -29.86 4.53
CA GLU A 68 -8.66 -30.99 3.60
C GLU A 68 -9.10 -30.59 2.19
N GLU A 69 -9.52 -29.34 2.00
CA GLU A 69 -10.01 -28.79 0.74
C GLU A 69 -8.86 -28.39 -0.18
N SER A 70 -8.36 -29.35 -0.96
CA SER A 70 -7.19 -29.17 -1.84
C SER A 70 -7.33 -27.99 -2.84
N ARG A 71 -8.55 -27.71 -3.31
CA ARG A 71 -8.83 -26.58 -4.21
C ARG A 71 -8.69 -25.25 -3.47
N ILE A 72 -9.25 -25.14 -2.27
CA ILE A 72 -9.15 -23.93 -1.43
C ILE A 72 -7.70 -23.67 -1.07
N ILE A 73 -6.92 -24.70 -0.74
CA ILE A 73 -5.48 -24.56 -0.42
C ILE A 73 -4.70 -24.00 -1.62
N LYS A 74 -4.94 -24.52 -2.82
CA LYS A 74 -4.29 -24.02 -4.06
C LYS A 74 -4.65 -22.56 -4.32
N LEU A 75 -5.93 -22.20 -4.21
CA LEU A 75 -6.40 -20.82 -4.40
C LEU A 75 -5.83 -19.88 -3.33
N ASN A 76 -5.76 -20.31 -2.07
CA ASN A 76 -5.20 -19.54 -0.97
C ASN A 76 -3.70 -19.27 -1.19
N LYS A 77 -2.95 -20.27 -1.66
CA LYS A 77 -1.52 -20.10 -2.01
C LYS A 77 -1.33 -19.17 -3.21
N ALA A 78 -2.17 -19.29 -4.25
CA ALA A 78 -2.15 -18.37 -5.38
C ALA A 78 -2.46 -16.93 -4.94
N GLY A 79 -3.46 -16.75 -4.07
CA GLY A 79 -3.80 -15.45 -3.48
C GLY A 79 -2.67 -14.85 -2.65
N LEU A 80 -1.93 -15.66 -1.89
CA LEU A 80 -0.73 -15.22 -1.17
C LEU A 80 0.32 -14.68 -2.15
N VAL A 81 0.63 -15.43 -3.23
CA VAL A 81 1.63 -15.00 -4.23
C VAL A 81 1.20 -13.71 -4.92
N LEU A 82 -0.05 -13.63 -5.39
CA LEU A 82 -0.58 -12.42 -6.01
C LEU A 82 -0.57 -11.23 -5.04
N GLY A 83 -0.91 -11.45 -3.77
CA GLY A 83 -0.86 -10.43 -2.74
C GLY A 83 0.55 -9.91 -2.48
N LEU A 84 1.56 -10.78 -2.43
CA LEU A 84 2.97 -10.40 -2.30
C LEU A 84 3.45 -9.60 -3.52
N LEU A 85 3.07 -10.00 -4.73
CA LEU A 85 3.38 -9.27 -5.96
C LEU A 85 2.76 -7.86 -5.96
N SER A 86 1.52 -7.72 -5.48
CA SER A 86 0.88 -6.40 -5.31
C SER A 86 1.61 -5.52 -4.30
N CYS A 87 2.10 -6.09 -3.19
CA CYS A 87 2.89 -5.35 -2.20
C CYS A 87 4.24 -4.90 -2.78
N PHE A 88 4.88 -5.74 -3.59
CA PHE A 88 6.09 -5.37 -4.33
C PHE A 88 5.82 -4.21 -5.29
N GLY A 89 4.73 -4.28 -6.07
CA GLY A 89 4.31 -3.17 -6.94
C GLY A 89 4.10 -1.87 -6.17
N LEU A 90 3.51 -1.94 -4.97
CA LEU A 90 3.33 -0.77 -4.10
C LEU A 90 4.67 -0.16 -3.66
N THR A 91 5.66 -0.99 -3.34
CA THR A 91 7.02 -0.53 -3.04
C THR A 91 7.71 0.07 -4.26
N VAL A 92 7.51 -0.47 -5.47
CA VAL A 92 8.06 0.14 -6.69
C VAL A 92 7.49 1.55 -6.88
N VAL A 93 6.15 1.71 -6.83
CA VAL A 93 5.46 3.01 -6.94
C VAL A 93 5.88 3.98 -5.83
N ALA A 94 6.22 3.48 -4.64
CA ALA A 94 6.65 4.31 -3.53
C ALA A 94 8.04 4.95 -3.73
N ASN A 95 8.89 4.37 -4.59
CA ASN A 95 10.29 4.76 -4.71
C ASN A 95 10.70 5.23 -6.13
N PHE A 96 9.86 4.98 -7.15
CA PHE A 96 10.09 5.33 -8.56
C PHE A 96 8.86 5.99 -9.16
#